data_AF-A0A7W1C7R9-F1
#
_entry.id   AF-A0A7W1C7R9-F1
#
_cell.length_a   1.000
_cell.length_b   1.000
_cell.length_c   1.000
_cell.angle_alpha   90.00
_cell.angle_beta   90.00
_cell.angle_gamma   90.00
#
_symmetry.space_group_name_H-M   'P 1'
#
loop_
_entity.id
_entity.type
_entity.pdbx_description
1 polymer ?
#
loop_
_entity_poly.entity_id
_entity_poly.type
_entity_poly.pdbx_seq_one_letter_code
_entity_poly.pdbx_strand_id
1 'polypeptide(L)'
;MMPSCREVSRLLASGEVDAAPAVRRVLTRLHLLMCGDCTRYSRELRQLGELAREALRSPPDAERLAGLERSILIRLQAAGPPEGPAHHS
;
A
#
# COMPACT_ATOMS: atom_id res chain seq x y z
N MET A 1 -21.70 0.37 17.38
CA MET A 1 -22.34 -0.29 16.23
C MET A 1 -21.38 -1.29 15.63
N MET A 2 -21.85 -2.47 15.18
CA MET A 2 -21.00 -3.48 14.56
C MET A 2 -20.59 -3.02 13.15
N PRO A 3 -19.30 -3.05 12.78
CA PRO A 3 -18.86 -2.60 11.46
C PRO A 3 -19.37 -3.56 10.38
N SER A 4 -19.74 -2.98 9.24
CA SER A 4 -20.12 -3.72 8.04
C SER A 4 -18.91 -4.39 7.38
N CYS A 5 -19.13 -5.44 6.60
CA CYS A 5 -18.06 -6.11 5.84
C CYS A 5 -17.28 -5.12 4.95
N ARG A 6 -17.96 -4.12 4.37
CA ARG A 6 -17.34 -3.07 3.54
C ARG A 6 -16.39 -2.18 4.34
N GLU A 7 -16.76 -1.82 5.56
CA GLU A 7 -15.90 -1.00 6.42
C GLU A 7 -14.69 -1.80 6.90
N VAL A 8 -14.90 -3.08 7.25
CA VAL A 8 -13.83 -3.98 7.66
C VAL A 8 -12.86 -4.23 6.52
N SER A 9 -13.34 -4.57 5.32
CA SER A 9 -12.48 -4.82 4.17
C SER A 9 -11.66 -3.57 3.78
N ARG A 10 -12.26 -2.38 3.82
CA ARG A 10 -11.54 -1.12 3.59
C ARG A 10 -10.45 -0.89 4.63
N LEU A 11 -10.76 -1.10 5.91
CA LEU A 11 -9.80 -0.92 7.00
C LEU A 11 -8.66 -1.94 6.95
N LEU A 12 -8.93 -3.18 6.54
CA LEU A 12 -7.91 -4.20 6.31
C LEU A 12 -6.99 -3.84 5.14
N ALA A 13 -7.57 -3.40 4.01
CA ALA A 13 -6.83 -3.03 2.82
C ALA A 13 -5.92 -1.79 3.03
N SER A 14 -6.34 -0.83 3.85
CA SER A 14 -5.53 0.35 4.16
C SER A 14 -4.37 0.06 5.12
N GLY A 15 -4.37 -1.09 5.81
CA GLY A 15 -3.39 -1.40 6.85
C GLY A 15 -3.55 -0.55 8.12
N GLU A 16 -4.65 0.20 8.27
CA GLU A 16 -4.85 1.16 9.35
C GLU A 16 -5.52 0.55 10.60
N VAL A 17 -5.67 -0.78 10.65
CA VAL A 17 -6.27 -1.46 11.81
C VAL A 17 -5.54 -1.08 13.10
N ASP A 18 -4.21 -1.08 13.09
CA ASP A 18 -3.40 -0.76 14.26
C ASP A 18 -3.28 0.75 14.54
N ALA A 19 -3.68 1.60 13.60
CA ALA A 19 -3.79 3.04 13.79
C ALA A 19 -5.19 3.48 14.28
N ALA A 20 -6.21 2.63 14.10
CA ALA A 20 -7.58 2.94 14.45
C ALA A 20 -7.78 3.13 15.98
N PRO A 21 -8.83 3.85 16.44
CA PRO A 21 -9.19 3.91 17.85
C PRO A 21 -9.43 2.51 18.46
N ALA A 22 -9.09 2.31 19.73
CA ALA A 22 -9.12 0.99 20.39
C ALA A 22 -10.46 0.24 20.23
N VAL A 23 -11.59 0.94 20.39
CA VAL A 23 -12.93 0.38 20.20
C VAL A 23 -13.10 -0.18 18.78
N ARG A 24 -12.60 0.53 17.77
CA ARG A 24 -12.69 0.12 16.36
C ARG A 24 -11.82 -1.11 16.08
N ARG A 25 -10.66 -1.23 16.74
CA ARG A 25 -9.83 -2.45 16.67
C ARG A 25 -10.56 -3.66 17.24
N VAL A 26 -11.17 -3.51 18.42
CA VAL A 26 -11.92 -4.58 19.08
C VAL A 26 -13.11 -5.03 18.23
N LEU A 27 -13.90 -4.08 17.71
CA LEU A 27 -15.04 -4.39 16.84
C LEU A 27 -14.61 -5.08 15.54
N THR A 28 -13.49 -4.68 14.96
CA THR A 28 -12.93 -5.32 13.76
C THR A 28 -12.50 -6.77 14.07
N ARG A 29 -11.82 -7.00 15.20
CA ARG A 29 -11.45 -8.35 15.64
C ARG A 29 -12.68 -9.21 15.87
N LEU A 30 -13.71 -8.69 16.53
CA LEU A 30 -14.97 -9.40 16.76
C LEU A 30 -15.63 -9.78 15.43
N HIS A 31 -15.67 -8.86 14.46
CA HIS A 31 -16.22 -9.14 13.14
C HIS A 31 -15.46 -10.27 12.43
N LEU A 32 -14.12 -10.28 12.52
CA LEU A 32 -13.28 -11.35 11.94
C LEU A 32 -13.45 -12.72 12.60
N LEU A 33 -13.95 -12.78 13.83
CA LEU A 33 -14.29 -14.04 14.50
C LEU A 33 -15.64 -14.59 14.03
N MET A 34 -16.52 -13.73 13.53
CA MET A 34 -17.90 -14.09 13.18
C MET A 34 -18.16 -14.19 11.68
N CYS A 35 -17.38 -13.50 10.84
CA CYS A 35 -17.56 -13.43 9.39
C CYS A 35 -16.42 -14.15 8.65
N GLY A 36 -16.73 -15.33 8.10
CA GLY A 36 -15.76 -16.16 7.37
C GLY A 36 -15.16 -15.47 6.13
N ASP A 37 -15.93 -14.66 5.41
CA ASP A 37 -15.45 -13.94 4.22
C ASP A 37 -14.37 -12.91 4.59
N CYS A 38 -14.62 -12.12 5.64
CA CYS A 38 -13.64 -11.14 6.10
C CYS A 38 -12.40 -11.82 6.70
N THR A 39 -12.56 -12.97 7.37
CA THR A 39 -11.41 -13.78 7.80
C THR A 39 -10.59 -14.24 6.60
N ARG A 40 -11.22 -14.77 5.55
CA ARG A 40 -10.54 -15.25 4.34
C ARG A 40 -9.79 -14.11 3.65
N TYR A 41 -10.47 -12.99 3.43
CA TYR A 41 -9.90 -11.80 2.84
C TYR A 41 -8.67 -11.28 3.61
N SER A 42 -8.72 -11.25 4.94
CA SER A 42 -7.59 -10.83 5.77
C SER A 42 -6.36 -11.75 5.62
N ARG A 43 -6.59 -13.05 5.39
CA ARG A 43 -5.51 -14.03 5.15
C ARG A 43 -4.91 -13.84 3.76
N GLU A 44 -5.76 -13.66 2.74
CA GLU A 44 -5.33 -13.39 1.36
C GLU A 44 -4.46 -12.13 1.29
N LEU A 45 -4.92 -11.03 1.91
CA LEU A 45 -4.14 -9.79 1.99
C LEU A 45 -2.79 -9.99 2.68
N ARG A 46 -2.74 -10.76 3.77
CA ARG A 46 -1.47 -11.06 4.46
C ARG A 46 -0.53 -11.83 3.55
N GLN A 47 -1.01 -12.86 2.86
CA GLN A 47 -0.21 -13.65 1.91
C GLN A 47 0.34 -12.79 0.76
N LEU A 48 -0.50 -11.94 0.17
CA LEU A 48 -0.05 -10.99 -0.86
C LEU A 48 1.06 -10.06 -0.33
N GLY A 49 0.90 -9.54 0.90
CA GLY A 49 1.91 -8.71 1.54
C GLY A 49 3.24 -9.44 1.78
N GLU A 50 3.21 -10.71 2.18
CA GLU A 50 4.42 -11.53 2.33
C GLU A 50 5.13 -11.75 0.98
N LEU A 51 4.37 -12.13 -0.06
CA LEU A 51 4.91 -12.35 -1.40
C LEU A 51 5.51 -11.06 -1.99
N ALA A 52 4.85 -9.92 -1.80
CA ALA A 52 5.38 -8.63 -2.22
C ALA A 52 6.69 -8.30 -1.49
N ARG A 53 6.75 -8.50 -0.17
CA ARG A 53 7.97 -8.28 0.61
C ARG A 53 9.09 -9.25 0.25
N GLU A 54 8.78 -10.49 -0.09
CA GLU A 54 9.75 -11.46 -0.62
C GLU A 54 10.31 -11.00 -1.97
N ALA A 55 9.44 -10.61 -2.90
CA ALA A 55 9.84 -10.10 -4.20
C ALA A 55 10.74 -8.86 -4.10
N LEU A 56 10.51 -8.00 -3.10
CA LEU A 56 11.33 -6.82 -2.84
C LEU A 56 12.61 -7.11 -2.03
N ARG A 57 12.70 -8.24 -1.32
CA ARG A 57 13.89 -8.58 -0.51
C ARG A 57 15.08 -8.98 -1.36
N SER A 58 14.84 -9.52 -2.55
CA SER A 58 15.90 -9.74 -3.52
C SER A 58 16.22 -8.41 -4.21
N PRO A 59 17.45 -7.86 -4.09
CA PRO A 59 17.82 -6.70 -4.87
C PRO A 59 17.58 -7.02 -6.36
N PRO A 60 17.03 -6.08 -7.14
CA PRO A 60 16.91 -6.28 -8.58
C PRO A 60 18.28 -6.64 -9.13
N ASP A 61 18.31 -7.54 -10.12
CA ASP A 61 19.55 -7.85 -10.82
C ASP A 61 20.21 -6.55 -11.32
N ALA A 62 21.55 -6.52 -11.32
CA ALA A 62 22.31 -5.30 -11.58
C ALA A 62 21.96 -4.68 -12.94
N GLU A 63 21.57 -5.51 -13.91
CA GLU A 63 21.17 -5.08 -15.25
C GLU A 63 19.81 -4.35 -15.24
N ARG A 64 18.81 -4.88 -14.53
CA ARG A 64 17.52 -4.21 -14.29
C ARG A 64 17.71 -2.90 -13.55
N LEU A 65 18.58 -2.87 -12.54
CA LEU A 65 18.81 -1.65 -11.76
C LEU A 65 19.41 -0.55 -12.65
N ALA A 66 20.43 -0.87 -13.45
CA ALA A 66 21.04 0.06 -14.41
C ALA A 66 20.06 0.47 -15.53
N GLY A 67 19.15 -0.42 -15.93
CA GLY A 67 18.06 -0.09 -16.86
C GLY A 67 17.07 0.91 -16.26
N LEU A 68 16.66 0.68 -15.01
CA LEU A 68 15.75 1.57 -14.29
C LEU A 68 16.38 2.95 -14.08
N GLU A 69 17.63 3.02 -13.65
CA GLU A 69 18.39 4.26 -13.48
C GLU A 69 18.41 5.09 -14.78
N ARG A 70 18.80 4.47 -15.90
CA ARG A 70 18.77 5.13 -17.22
C ARG A 70 17.37 5.65 -17.56
N SER A 71 16.32 4.86 -17.29
CA SER A 71 14.94 5.27 -17.58
C SER A 71 14.49 6.48 -16.75
N ILE A 72 14.91 6.57 -15.48
CA ILE A 72 14.61 7.70 -14.60
C ILE A 72 15.32 8.96 -15.11
N LEU A 73 16.62 8.86 -15.44
CA LEU A 73 17.41 9.97 -15.96
C LEU A 73 16.83 10.52 -17.28
N ILE A 74 16.46 9.65 -18.21
CA ILE A 74 15.83 10.05 -19.48
C ILE A 74 14.52 10.81 -19.23
N ARG A 75 13.68 10.34 -18.31
CA ARG A 75 12.41 11.01 -17.99
C ARG A 75 12.61 12.37 -17.34
N LEU A 76 13.58 12.50 -16.43
CA LEU A 76 13.89 13.78 -15.79
C LEU A 76 14.46 14.80 -16.79
N GLN A 77 15.27 14.35 -17.75
CA GLN A 77 15.80 15.20 -18.82
C GLN A 77 14.70 15.63 -19.79
N ALA A 78 13.77 14.73 -20.13
CA ALA A 78 12.63 15.02 -21.00
C ALA A 78 11.57 15.91 -20.33
N ALA A 79 11.46 15.87 -19.00
CA ALA A 79 10.51 16.70 -18.25
C ALA A 79 10.89 18.20 -18.22
N GLY A 80 12.13 18.56 -18.60
CA GLY A 80 12.63 19.94 -18.51
C GLY A 80 12.67 20.49 -17.08
N PRO A 81 13.44 21.55 -16.80
CA PRO A 81 13.36 22.21 -15.50
C PRO A 81 11.93 22.76 -15.30
N PRO A 82 11.37 22.73 -14.08
CA PRO A 82 10.12 23.44 -13.81
C PRO A 82 10.36 24.92 -14.11
N GLU A 83 9.60 25.48 -15.06
CA GLU A 83 9.56 26.92 -15.28
C GLU A 83 9.13 27.58 -13.96
N GLY A 84 10.09 28.18 -13.26
CA GLY A 84 9.83 28.94 -12.05
C GLY A 84 8.86 30.10 -12.36
N PRO A 85 8.00 30.50 -11.42
CA PRO A 85 7.00 31.52 -11.68
C PRO A 85 7.67 32.83 -12.12
N ALA A 86 7.25 33.34 -13.28
CA ALA A 86 7.62 34.64 -13.78
C ALA A 86 7.23 35.73 -12.77
N HIS A 87 8.20 36.25 -12.03
CA HIS A 87 8.06 37.52 -11.32
C HIS A 87 7.92 38.63 -12.38
N HIS A 88 6.67 38.99 -12.71
CA HIS A 88 6.37 40.29 -13.29
C HIS A 88 6.36 41.31 -12.16
N SER A 89 7.25 42.30 -12.26
CA SER A 89 7.18 43.59 -11.55
C SER A 89 7.08 44.68 -12.58
#